data_AF-A0A6P4XW38-F1
#
_entry.id   AF-A0A6P4XW38-F1
#
_cell.length_a   1.000
_cell.length_b   1.000
_cell.length_c   1.000
_cell.angle_alpha   90.00
_cell.angle_beta   90.00
_cell.angle_gamma   90.00
#
_symmetry.space_group_name_H-M   'P 1'
#
loop_
_entity.id
_entity.type
_entity.pdbx_description
1 polymer ?
#
loop_
_entity_poly.entity_id
_entity_poly.type
_entity_poly.pdbx_seq_one_letter_code
_entity_poly.pdbx_strand_id
1 'polypeptide(L)'
;MDQVRAVVDQSSLCKQLIKYECHHSHIWDSNGTPFAWWVTWDGRQADYWGGASPGSGKCACGQTGTCSRRCNCDANDYTWREDSGFLSHKNDLPVTQLRFGDAGDAREEGYYTLGKLICYP
;
A
#
# COMPACT_ATOMS: atom_id res chain seq x y z
N MET A 1 -5.83 1.97 -20.24
CA MET A 1 -6.49 1.76 -18.93
C MET A 1 -8.02 1.75 -19.04
N ASP A 2 -8.58 2.31 -20.11
CA ASP A 2 -10.02 2.58 -20.27
C ASP A 2 -10.93 1.36 -20.11
N GLN A 3 -10.55 0.20 -20.66
CA GLN A 3 -11.37 -1.02 -20.55
C GLN A 3 -11.46 -1.55 -19.11
N VAL A 4 -10.33 -1.58 -18.40
CA VAL A 4 -10.30 -2.03 -16.99
C VAL A 4 -11.10 -1.07 -16.11
N ARG A 5 -10.96 0.24 -16.38
CA ARG A 5 -11.69 1.28 -15.67
C ARG A 5 -13.21 1.16 -15.86
N ALA A 6 -13.67 0.90 -17.08
CA ALA A 6 -15.09 0.66 -17.36
C ALA A 6 -15.66 -0.52 -16.56
N VAL A 7 -14.93 -1.63 -16.42
CA VAL A 7 -15.34 -2.76 -15.58
C VAL A 7 -15.46 -2.35 -14.13
N VAL A 8 -14.44 -1.66 -13.60
CA VAL A 8 -14.46 -1.22 -12.21
C VAL A 8 -15.64 -0.29 -11.99
N ASP A 9 -15.86 0.71 -12.85
CA ASP A 9 -16.92 1.72 -12.71
C ASP A 9 -18.32 1.11 -12.72
N GLN A 10 -18.54 0.03 -13.47
CA GLN A 10 -19.82 -0.71 -13.49
C GLN A 10 -20.00 -1.70 -12.33
N SER A 11 -18.94 -2.01 -11.58
CA SER A 11 -18.97 -3.01 -10.49
C SER A 11 -19.43 -2.40 -9.16
N SER A 12 -20.20 -3.11 -8.35
CA SER A 12 -20.60 -2.66 -7.01
C SER A 12 -19.41 -2.51 -6.04
N LEU A 13 -18.42 -3.41 -6.15
CA LEU A 13 -17.22 -3.45 -5.33
C LEU A 13 -16.03 -3.91 -6.16
N CYS A 14 -14.87 -3.30 -5.94
CA CYS A 14 -13.61 -3.84 -6.41
C CYS A 14 -12.57 -3.79 -5.30
N LYS A 15 -11.67 -4.78 -5.31
CA LYS A 15 -10.55 -4.85 -4.38
C LYS A 15 -9.29 -5.38 -5.05
N GLN A 16 -8.14 -4.96 -4.54
CA GLN A 16 -6.84 -5.47 -4.97
C GLN A 16 -5.94 -5.66 -3.75
N LEU A 17 -5.34 -6.85 -3.63
CA LEU A 17 -4.41 -7.13 -2.53
C LEU A 17 -3.09 -6.38 -2.77
N ILE A 18 -2.57 -5.75 -1.73
CA ILE A 18 -1.21 -5.22 -1.70
C ILE A 18 -0.52 -5.72 -0.43
N LYS A 19 0.75 -6.08 -0.56
CA LYS A 19 1.61 -6.56 0.53
C LYS A 19 3.00 -5.96 0.34
N TYR A 20 3.59 -5.51 1.44
CA TYR A 20 5.01 -5.23 1.52
C TYR A 20 5.61 -5.99 2.70
N GLU A 21 6.61 -6.80 2.42
CA GLU A 21 7.50 -7.40 3.41
C GLU A 21 8.78 -6.60 3.42
N CYS A 22 9.21 -6.16 4.60
CA CYS A 22 10.27 -5.19 4.76
C CYS A 22 11.29 -5.66 5.79
N HIS A 23 12.55 -5.38 5.51
CA HIS A 23 13.68 -5.59 6.41
C HIS A 23 14.55 -4.35 6.35
N HIS A 24 14.55 -3.58 7.44
CA HIS A 24 15.15 -2.25 7.49
C HIS A 24 14.66 -1.35 6.31
N SER A 25 13.35 -1.32 6.07
CA SER A 25 12.76 -0.52 4.98
C SER A 25 11.41 0.09 5.37
N HIS A 26 11.30 1.41 5.29
CA HIS A 26 10.15 2.21 5.66
C HIS A 26 9.05 2.23 4.59
N ILE A 27 7.78 2.31 5.04
CA ILE A 27 6.70 2.85 4.21
C ILE A 27 6.59 4.36 4.42
N TRP A 28 6.57 4.79 5.69
CA TRP A 28 6.66 6.19 6.09
C TRP A 28 7.79 6.41 7.10
N ASP A 29 8.48 7.55 6.99
CA ASP A 29 9.41 7.99 8.03
C ASP A 29 8.67 8.57 9.26
N SER A 30 9.44 9.03 10.26
CA SER A 30 8.89 9.67 11.44
C SER A 30 8.10 10.94 11.15
N ASN A 31 8.47 11.70 10.12
CA ASN A 31 7.82 12.95 9.73
C ASN A 31 6.55 12.72 8.89
N GLY A 32 6.35 11.49 8.40
CA GLY A 32 5.25 11.15 7.49
C GLY A 32 5.61 11.31 6.02
N THR A 33 6.89 11.43 5.69
CA THR A 33 7.37 11.35 4.31
C THR A 33 7.24 9.90 3.83
N PRO A 34 6.57 9.64 2.70
CA PRO A 34 6.45 8.29 2.16
C PRO A 34 7.76 7.86 1.48
N PHE A 35 8.24 6.68 1.84
CA PHE A 35 9.32 5.95 1.17
C PHE A 35 8.78 4.82 0.30
N ALA A 36 7.62 4.26 0.65
CA ALA A 36 6.89 3.33 -0.19
C ALA A 36 5.45 3.80 -0.40
N TRP A 37 4.96 3.69 -1.63
CA TRP A 37 3.58 4.00 -1.97
C TRP A 37 3.14 3.30 -3.24
N TRP A 38 1.84 3.21 -3.43
CA TRP A 38 1.23 2.78 -4.68
C TRP A 38 0.61 3.97 -5.40
N VAL A 39 0.48 3.84 -6.72
CA VAL A 39 -0.09 4.88 -7.59
C VAL A 39 -1.45 4.43 -8.09
N THR A 40 -2.42 5.32 -7.98
CA THR A 40 -3.81 5.11 -8.40
C THR A 40 -3.92 5.04 -9.93
N TRP A 41 -5.09 4.65 -10.43
CA TRP A 41 -5.33 4.56 -11.88
C TRP A 41 -5.18 5.89 -12.62
N ASP A 42 -5.44 7.01 -11.94
CA ASP A 42 -5.34 8.38 -12.45
C ASP A 42 -3.99 9.04 -12.15
N GLY A 43 -3.00 8.27 -11.68
CA GLY A 43 -1.62 8.74 -11.51
C GLY A 43 -1.34 9.46 -10.20
N ARG A 44 -2.31 9.55 -9.28
CA ARG A 44 -2.09 10.12 -7.95
C ARG A 44 -1.30 9.14 -7.09
N GLN A 45 -0.42 9.69 -6.26
CA GLN A 45 0.20 8.95 -5.18
C GLN A 45 -0.84 8.70 -4.08
N ALA A 46 -1.03 7.42 -3.72
CA ALA A 46 -1.90 7.06 -2.61
C ALA A 46 -1.25 7.39 -1.26
N ASP A 47 -2.09 7.74 -0.28
CA ASP A 47 -1.69 8.15 1.07
C ASP A 47 -2.01 7.10 2.14
N TYR A 48 -2.37 5.89 1.75
CA TYR A 48 -2.75 4.80 2.64
C TYR A 48 -2.30 3.46 2.07
N TRP A 49 -2.16 2.46 2.94
CA TRP A 49 -1.76 1.11 2.53
C TRP A 49 -2.91 0.10 2.57
N GLY A 50 -2.63 -1.16 2.20
CA GLY A 50 -3.61 -2.25 2.22
C GLY A 50 -4.37 -2.36 3.54
N GLY A 51 -5.70 -2.50 3.44
CA GLY A 51 -6.60 -2.58 4.60
C GLY A 51 -6.86 -1.25 5.31
N ALA A 52 -6.17 -0.17 4.94
CA ALA A 52 -6.43 1.15 5.47
C ALA A 52 -7.43 1.95 4.63
N SER A 53 -7.93 3.06 5.19
CA SER A 53 -8.86 3.99 4.51
C SER A 53 -8.10 5.11 3.77
N PRO A 54 -8.59 5.59 2.62
CA PRO A 54 -8.07 6.81 1.98
C PRO A 54 -8.06 7.99 2.95
N GLY A 55 -7.03 8.85 2.89
CA GLY A 55 -6.89 9.98 3.82
C GLY A 55 -6.25 9.62 5.16
N SER A 56 -5.99 8.34 5.44
CA SER A 56 -5.55 7.90 6.77
C SER A 56 -4.07 8.16 7.04
N GLY A 57 -3.22 8.27 6.02
CA GLY A 57 -1.77 8.40 6.19
C GLY A 57 -1.13 7.18 6.86
N LYS A 58 -1.76 5.98 6.76
CA LYS A 58 -1.49 4.83 7.62
C LYS A 58 -1.67 3.49 6.89
N CYS A 59 -1.11 2.44 7.49
CA CYS A 59 -1.47 1.05 7.23
C CYS A 59 -2.63 0.59 8.13
N ALA A 60 -3.18 -0.59 7.86
CA ALA A 60 -4.28 -1.17 8.66
C ALA A 60 -3.95 -1.16 10.16
N CYS A 61 -2.74 -1.61 10.55
CA CYS A 61 -2.32 -1.64 11.95
C CYS A 61 -2.24 -0.25 12.59
N GLY A 62 -1.92 0.78 11.82
CA GLY A 62 -1.81 2.15 12.31
C GLY A 62 -3.17 2.81 12.54
N GLN A 63 -4.20 2.35 11.83
CA GLN A 63 -5.58 2.72 12.11
C GLN A 63 -6.12 2.04 13.36
N THR A 64 -5.74 0.77 13.60
CA THR A 64 -6.14 0.01 14.79
C THR A 64 -5.26 0.28 16.02
N GLY A 65 -4.13 0.96 15.86
CA GLY A 65 -3.18 1.23 16.94
C GLY A 65 -2.41 -0.01 17.41
N THR A 66 -2.32 -1.04 16.58
CA THR A 66 -1.67 -2.32 16.92
C THR A 66 -0.21 -2.40 16.49
N CYS A 67 0.31 -1.35 15.86
CA CYS A 67 1.73 -1.20 15.54
C CYS A 67 2.29 0.08 16.16
N SER A 68 3.61 0.15 16.30
CA SER A 68 4.29 1.22 17.04
C SER A 68 4.25 2.60 16.35
N ARG A 69 3.89 2.64 15.06
CA ARG A 69 3.87 3.85 14.20
C ARG A 69 2.68 3.82 13.23
N ARG A 70 2.83 4.35 12.02
CA ARG A 70 1.77 4.36 10.99
C ARG A 70 1.62 2.97 10.35
N CYS A 71 2.71 2.22 10.28
CA CYS A 71 2.79 0.85 9.75
C CYS A 71 3.71 -0.03 10.60
N ASN A 72 3.66 -1.36 10.39
CA ASN A 72 4.61 -2.28 10.99
C ASN A 72 6.02 -2.02 10.45
N CYS A 73 6.16 -1.85 9.14
CA CYS A 73 7.43 -1.59 8.45
C CYS A 73 8.15 -0.33 8.92
N ASP A 74 7.41 0.65 9.46
CA ASP A 74 8.00 1.91 9.95
C ASP A 74 8.84 1.75 11.22
N ALA A 75 8.87 0.54 11.80
CA ALA A 75 9.83 0.18 12.83
C ALA A 75 11.28 0.28 12.32
N ASN A 76 11.49 0.03 11.01
CA ASN A 76 12.78 0.10 10.32
C ASN A 76 13.93 -0.53 11.11
N ASP A 77 13.72 -1.78 11.52
CA ASP A 77 14.72 -2.60 12.17
C ASP A 77 15.12 -3.78 11.27
N TYR A 78 16.17 -4.50 11.68
CA TYR A 78 16.65 -5.69 10.98
C TYR A 78 15.79 -6.93 11.30
N THR A 79 14.49 -6.75 11.48
CA THR A 79 13.51 -7.83 11.65
C THR A 79 12.55 -7.78 10.47
N TRP A 80 12.30 -8.93 9.84
CA TRP A 80 11.28 -9.03 8.79
C TRP A 80 9.91 -8.68 9.35
N ARG A 81 9.26 -7.70 8.71
CA ARG A 81 7.93 -7.20 9.04
C ARG A 81 7.08 -7.15 7.79
N GLU A 82 5.78 -6.99 8.00
CA GLU A 82 4.80 -7.00 6.91
C GLU A 82 3.69 -5.99 7.15
N ASP A 83 3.31 -5.29 6.09
CA ASP A 83 2.04 -4.58 5.99
C ASP A 83 1.29 -5.06 4.74
N SER A 84 0.13 -5.66 4.95
CA SER A 84 -0.69 -6.24 3.90
C SER A 84 -2.18 -5.96 4.08
N GLY A 85 -2.92 -6.02 2.99
CA GLY A 85 -4.37 -5.91 3.01
C GLY A 85 -4.98 -5.57 1.66
N PHE A 86 -6.30 -5.58 1.60
CA PHE A 86 -7.01 -5.18 0.39
C PHE A 86 -7.16 -3.67 0.32
N LEU A 87 -6.75 -3.09 -0.81
CA LEU A 87 -7.22 -1.80 -1.27
C LEU A 87 -8.64 -2.00 -1.77
N SER A 88 -9.62 -1.37 -1.12
CA SER A 88 -11.05 -1.59 -1.42
C SER A 88 -11.78 -0.30 -1.82
N HIS A 89 -11.09 0.85 -1.83
CA HIS A 89 -11.63 2.08 -2.36
C HIS A 89 -11.57 2.06 -3.90
N LYS A 90 -12.68 1.62 -4.49
CA LYS A 90 -12.85 1.39 -5.93
C LYS A 90 -12.39 2.55 -6.83
N ASN A 91 -12.52 3.79 -6.35
CA ASN A 91 -12.20 4.99 -7.13
C ASN A 91 -10.69 5.23 -7.28
N ASP A 92 -9.84 4.58 -6.48
CA ASP A 92 -8.38 4.67 -6.61
C ASP A 92 -7.78 3.49 -7.38
N LEU A 93 -8.48 2.36 -7.45
CA LEU A 93 -8.07 1.16 -8.17
C LEU A 93 -8.17 1.33 -9.68
N PRO A 94 -7.55 0.46 -10.50
CA PRO A 94 -6.48 -0.47 -10.11
C PRO A 94 -5.17 0.25 -9.78
N VAL A 95 -4.30 -0.43 -9.04
CA VAL A 95 -2.91 -0.02 -8.83
C VAL A 95 -2.19 0.01 -10.19
N THR A 96 -1.53 1.12 -10.50
CA THR A 96 -0.73 1.27 -11.73
C THR A 96 0.75 1.10 -11.51
N GLN A 97 1.25 1.47 -10.32
CA GLN A 97 2.67 1.40 -9.97
C GLN A 97 2.83 1.13 -8.47
N LEU A 98 3.94 0.49 -8.13
CA LEU A 98 4.45 0.41 -6.77
C LEU A 98 5.82 1.06 -6.76
N ARG A 99 6.09 1.88 -5.75
CA ARG A 99 7.33 2.64 -5.61
C ARG A 99 7.89 2.39 -4.22
N PHE A 100 9.19 2.13 -4.17
CA PHE A 100 9.95 1.81 -2.95
C PHE A 100 11.27 2.57 -3.02
N GLY A 101 11.61 3.33 -1.99
CA GLY A 101 12.77 4.23 -1.94
C GLY A 101 13.74 4.00 -0.78
N ASP A 102 13.33 3.30 0.28
CA ASP A 102 14.18 2.94 1.42
C ASP A 102 14.84 1.58 1.17
N ALA A 103 15.67 1.53 0.14
CA ALA A 103 16.37 0.34 -0.35
C ALA A 103 17.74 0.70 -0.96
N GLY A 104 18.40 1.70 -0.37
CA GLY A 104 19.69 2.24 -0.81
C GLY A 104 20.90 1.66 -0.08
N ASP A 105 20.73 1.17 1.15
CA ASP A 105 21.80 0.48 1.90
C ASP A 105 21.81 -1.03 1.60
N ALA A 106 22.98 -1.66 1.73
CA ALA A 106 23.18 -3.08 1.41
C ALA A 106 22.40 -4.04 2.32
N ARG A 107 21.82 -3.56 3.43
CA ARG A 107 21.03 -4.35 4.39
C ARG A 107 19.53 -4.05 4.33
N GLU A 108 19.12 -3.18 3.42
CA GLU A 108 17.71 -2.84 3.20
C GLU A 108 17.14 -3.76 2.15
N GLU A 109 16.10 -4.51 2.52
CA GLU A 109 15.45 -5.47 1.64
C GLU A 109 13.93 -5.31 1.71
N GLY A 110 13.28 -5.53 0.57
CA GLY A 110 11.84 -5.42 0.47
C GLY A 110 11.27 -6.34 -0.60
N TYR A 111 10.19 -7.05 -0.27
CA TYR A 111 9.43 -7.85 -1.22
C TYR A 111 8.00 -7.31 -1.30
N TYR A 112 7.55 -7.02 -2.52
CA TYR A 112 6.16 -6.61 -2.74
C TYR A 112 5.35 -7.76 -3.34
N THR A 113 4.06 -7.81 -3.00
CA THR A 113 3.08 -8.61 -3.74
C THR A 113 1.92 -7.71 -4.13
N LEU A 114 1.58 -7.72 -5.42
CA LEU A 114 0.36 -7.12 -5.95
C LEU A 114 -0.57 -8.22 -6.45
N GLY A 115 -1.74 -8.31 -5.82
CA GLY A 115 -2.78 -9.23 -6.24
C GLY A 115 -3.50 -8.79 -7.51
N LYS A 116 -4.31 -9.70 -8.06
CA LYS A 116 -5.22 -9.39 -9.15
C LYS A 116 -6.26 -8.35 -8.69
N LEU A 117 -6.69 -7.49 -9.60
CA LEU A 117 -7.91 -6.70 -9.43
C LEU A 117 -9.10 -7.65 -9.47
N ILE A 118 -9.92 -7.63 -8.42
CA ILE A 118 -11.12 -8.47 -8.31
C ILE A 118 -12.31 -7.53 -8.16
N CYS A 119 -13.26 -7.64 -9.08
CA CYS A 119 -14.47 -6.84 -9.11
C CYS A 119 -15.71 -7.73 -9.05
N TYR A 120 -16.74 -7.24 -8.37
CA TYR A 120 -18.01 -7.94 -8.19
C TYR A 120 -19.12 -7.13 -8.87
N PRO A 121 -20.12 -7.79 -9.50
CA PRO A 121 -21.30 -7.12 -10.05
C PRO A 121 -21.95 -6.17 -9.06
#